data_AF-A0A9D7FQA5-F1
#
_entry.id   AF-A0A9D7FQA5-F1
#
_cell.length_a   1.000
_cell.length_b   1.000
_cell.length_c   1.000
_cell.angle_alpha   90.00
_cell.angle_beta   90.00
_cell.angle_gamma   90.00
#
_symmetry.space_group_name_H-M   'P 1'
#
loop_
_entity.id
_entity.type
_entity.pdbx_description
1 polymer ?
#
loop_
_entity_poly.entity_id
_entity_poly.type
_entity_poly.pdbx_seq_one_letter_code
_entity_poly.pdbx_strand_id
1 'polypeptide(L)'
;MSEIILKYGHCIIPKNTFLFRGHLSEKFEDVMFFATKIWMAKNVGKGIQVWKTKSDIEVGFFVNYLNSRSHAVSSIPKIYSTFFPEEKQFELSDLDIKLNPKRMVKLVSRLKSENILGWLTSYENREELEICFINKKKTESSLIFVESSNKNNALYFKDSLSKIKIFPANSFFEISKSKITEKSFNSEYSKNIYRKYKKSISTQIQEDVLNGDDKIKANPFLL
;
A
#
# COMPACT_ATOMS: atom_id res chain seq x y z
N MET A 1 18.14 -9.63 -3.45
CA MET A 1 16.78 -9.21 -3.07
C MET A 1 16.80 -8.83 -1.59
N SER A 2 16.21 -7.69 -1.19
CA SER A 2 16.28 -7.21 0.22
C SER A 2 15.61 -8.22 1.18
N GLU A 3 16.17 -8.37 2.40
CA GLU A 3 15.58 -9.21 3.46
C GLU A 3 14.16 -8.77 3.83
N ILE A 4 13.88 -7.46 3.79
CA ILE A 4 12.53 -6.93 3.99
C ILE A 4 11.59 -7.39 2.88
N ILE A 5 12.02 -7.35 1.62
CA ILE A 5 11.19 -7.81 0.50
C ILE A 5 10.91 -9.31 0.62
N LEU A 6 11.90 -10.12 1.03
CA LEU A 6 11.67 -11.55 1.27
C LEU A 6 10.68 -11.79 2.41
N LYS A 7 10.74 -10.98 3.47
CA LYS A 7 9.91 -11.14 4.67
C LYS A 7 8.46 -10.71 4.48
N TYR A 8 8.22 -9.64 3.72
CA TYR A 8 6.89 -9.03 3.58
C TYR A 8 6.28 -9.20 2.18
N GLY A 9 7.13 -9.32 1.17
CA GLY A 9 6.72 -9.37 -0.23
C GLY A 9 6.95 -8.05 -0.96
N HIS A 10 6.51 -8.01 -2.21
CA HIS A 10 6.64 -6.85 -3.10
C HIS A 10 5.39 -6.67 -3.95
N CYS A 11 5.31 -5.50 -4.59
CA CYS A 11 4.30 -5.18 -5.57
C CYS A 11 4.98 -4.63 -6.82
N ILE A 12 4.37 -4.90 -7.98
CA ILE A 12 4.73 -4.26 -9.24
C ILE A 12 3.59 -3.33 -9.62
N ILE A 13 3.88 -2.02 -9.67
CA ILE A 13 2.99 -1.00 -10.20
C ILE A 13 3.27 -0.91 -11.70
N PRO A 14 2.37 -1.38 -12.59
CA PRO A 14 2.67 -1.42 -14.00
C PRO A 14 2.77 -0.03 -14.60
N LYS A 15 3.46 0.08 -15.74
CA LYS A 15 3.42 1.25 -16.62
C LYS A 15 1.99 1.67 -16.92
N ASN A 16 1.77 2.97 -17.09
CA ASN A 16 0.45 3.57 -17.35
C ASN A 16 -0.58 3.39 -16.21
N THR A 17 -0.12 3.20 -14.98
CA THR A 17 -0.96 3.24 -13.78
C THR A 17 -1.10 4.67 -13.30
N PHE A 18 -2.33 5.11 -13.06
CA PHE A 18 -2.57 6.44 -12.49
C PHE A 18 -2.29 6.42 -11.00
N LEU A 19 -1.82 7.52 -10.42
CA LEU A 19 -1.60 7.66 -8.98
C LEU A 19 -2.07 9.06 -8.57
N PHE A 20 -2.69 9.18 -7.39
CA PHE A 20 -3.38 10.40 -6.98
C PHE A 20 -2.74 10.97 -5.73
N ARG A 21 -2.17 12.17 -5.81
CA ARG A 21 -1.55 12.83 -4.65
C ARG A 21 -2.42 13.99 -4.21
N GLY A 22 -2.89 13.96 -2.97
CA GLY A 22 -3.50 15.11 -2.34
C GLY A 22 -2.45 16.19 -2.08
N HIS A 23 -2.83 17.45 -2.24
CA HIS A 23 -1.94 18.57 -1.93
C HIS A 23 -1.84 18.74 -0.41
N LEU A 24 -0.98 17.95 0.24
CA LEU A 24 -0.54 18.19 1.60
C LEU A 24 0.99 18.21 1.72
N SER A 25 1.43 19.37 2.19
CA SER A 25 2.67 19.76 2.85
C SER A 25 3.97 19.11 2.39
N GLU A 26 4.87 19.96 1.94
CA GLU A 26 6.30 19.77 1.67
C GLU A 26 7.12 19.24 2.86
N LYS A 27 6.48 18.75 3.94
CA LYS A 27 7.10 18.31 5.19
C LYS A 27 8.12 17.18 5.03
N PHE A 28 8.04 16.42 3.94
CA PHE A 28 9.00 15.36 3.61
C PHE A 28 9.50 15.59 2.19
N GLU A 29 10.58 16.36 2.06
CA GLU A 29 11.09 16.79 0.75
C GLU A 29 11.41 15.64 -0.20
N ASP A 30 11.78 14.46 0.34
CA ASP A 30 12.20 13.31 -0.48
C ASP A 30 11.17 12.17 -0.55
N VAL A 31 9.98 12.36 0.03
CA VAL A 31 8.95 11.32 0.12
C VAL A 31 7.67 11.73 -0.59
N MET A 32 7.11 10.83 -1.39
CA MET A 32 5.88 11.05 -2.14
C MET A 32 4.83 9.98 -1.85
N PHE A 33 3.86 10.33 -1.00
CA PHE A 33 2.60 9.60 -0.86
C PHE A 33 1.63 9.81 -2.03
N PHE A 34 0.99 8.72 -2.42
CA PHE A 34 -0.02 8.62 -3.45
C PHE A 34 -1.16 7.73 -2.97
N ALA A 35 -2.36 8.24 -3.07
CA ALA A 35 -3.56 7.43 -3.00
C ALA A 35 -3.71 6.56 -4.25
N THR A 36 -4.25 5.36 -4.04
CA THR A 36 -4.65 4.44 -5.11
C THR A 36 -6.02 4.77 -5.69
N LYS A 37 -6.80 5.59 -4.99
CA LYS A 37 -8.12 6.07 -5.41
C LYS A 37 -8.18 7.60 -5.35
N ILE A 38 -8.75 8.23 -6.38
CA ILE A 38 -8.83 9.69 -6.46
C ILE A 38 -9.61 10.31 -5.30
N TRP A 39 -10.68 9.67 -4.86
CA TRP A 39 -11.49 10.17 -3.73
C TRP A 39 -10.73 10.09 -2.40
N MET A 40 -9.79 9.15 -2.24
CA MET A 40 -8.94 9.12 -1.06
C MET A 40 -7.99 10.32 -1.06
N ALA A 41 -7.43 10.71 -2.21
CA ALA A 41 -6.62 11.92 -2.33
C ALA A 41 -7.42 13.22 -2.04
N LYS A 42 -8.74 13.24 -2.29
CA LYS A 42 -9.61 14.40 -1.97
C LYS A 42 -9.72 14.67 -0.49
N ASN A 43 -9.69 13.63 0.34
CA ASN A 43 -9.80 13.76 1.79
C ASN A 43 -8.53 14.38 2.42
N VAL A 44 -7.48 14.53 1.63
CA VAL A 44 -6.15 14.95 2.09
C VAL A 44 -5.92 16.44 1.78
N GLY A 45 -6.39 17.04 0.68
CA GLY A 45 -6.10 18.46 0.39
C GLY A 45 -7.00 19.15 -0.65
N LYS A 46 -6.80 20.48 -0.83
CA LYS A 46 -7.63 21.36 -1.71
C LYS A 46 -7.35 21.24 -3.22
N GLY A 47 -6.44 20.35 -3.60
CA GLY A 47 -6.09 20.05 -4.99
C GLY A 47 -5.56 18.62 -5.09
N ILE A 48 -5.94 17.90 -6.15
CA ILE A 48 -5.38 16.56 -6.44
C ILE A 48 -4.45 16.68 -7.62
N GLN A 49 -3.25 16.13 -7.47
CA GLN A 49 -2.35 15.91 -8.58
C GLN A 49 -2.56 14.49 -9.11
N VAL A 50 -2.77 14.38 -10.41
CA VAL A 50 -2.86 13.10 -11.11
C VAL A 50 -1.51 12.83 -11.76
N TRP A 51 -0.95 11.67 -11.45
CA TRP A 51 0.32 11.21 -11.99
C TRP A 51 0.13 9.88 -12.71
N LYS A 52 1.06 9.53 -13.58
CA LYS A 52 1.03 8.28 -14.36
C LYS A 52 2.42 7.66 -14.42
N THR A 53 2.54 6.35 -14.18
CA THR A 53 3.83 5.64 -14.25
C THR A 53 4.35 5.54 -15.69
N LYS A 54 5.65 5.83 -15.89
CA LYS A 54 6.37 5.73 -17.20
C LYS A 54 6.83 4.31 -17.52
N SER A 55 7.12 3.54 -16.49
CA SER A 55 7.60 2.17 -16.54
C SER A 55 6.94 1.37 -15.41
N ASP A 56 7.20 0.07 -15.38
CA ASP A 56 6.90 -0.74 -14.21
C ASP A 56 7.78 -0.28 -13.04
N ILE A 57 7.21 -0.24 -11.83
CA ILE A 57 7.91 0.18 -10.62
C ILE A 57 7.66 -0.87 -9.54
N GLU A 58 8.75 -1.46 -9.04
CA GLU A 58 8.71 -2.39 -7.93
C GLU A 58 8.81 -1.64 -6.59
N VAL A 59 7.94 -1.99 -5.66
CA VAL A 59 7.89 -1.45 -4.29
C VAL A 59 7.63 -2.56 -3.29
N GLY A 60 7.93 -2.34 -2.01
CA GLY A 60 7.62 -3.32 -0.96
C GLY A 60 6.12 -3.47 -0.71
N PHE A 61 5.64 -4.69 -0.44
CA PHE A 61 4.29 -4.93 0.04
C PHE A 61 4.28 -4.86 1.57
N PHE A 62 4.09 -3.67 2.12
CA PHE A 62 4.21 -3.42 3.56
C PHE A 62 2.85 -3.47 4.27
N VAL A 63 2.11 -4.55 4.01
CA VAL A 63 0.90 -4.91 4.73
C VAL A 63 1.22 -6.15 5.58
N ASN A 64 0.94 -6.07 6.86
CA ASN A 64 1.23 -7.14 7.82
C ASN A 64 0.17 -8.26 7.74
N TYR A 65 -1.11 -7.88 7.75
CA TYR A 65 -2.24 -8.80 7.63
C TYR A 65 -3.53 -8.05 7.28
N LEU A 66 -4.58 -8.79 6.93
CA LEU A 66 -5.96 -8.30 6.91
C LEU A 66 -6.65 -8.61 8.23
N ASN A 67 -7.25 -7.60 8.87
CA ASN A 67 -7.99 -7.80 10.12
C ASN A 67 -9.38 -8.44 9.87
N SER A 68 -10.16 -8.65 10.93
CA SER A 68 -11.50 -9.24 10.84
C SER A 68 -12.49 -8.44 9.99
N ARG A 69 -12.23 -7.15 9.74
CA ARG A 69 -13.02 -6.30 8.84
C ARG A 69 -12.49 -6.31 7.40
N SER A 70 -11.49 -7.14 7.11
CA SER A 70 -10.75 -7.17 5.84
C SER A 70 -10.01 -5.87 5.53
N HIS A 71 -9.73 -5.05 6.55
CA HIS A 71 -8.87 -3.88 6.37
C HIS A 71 -7.41 -4.31 6.43
N ALA A 72 -6.59 -3.71 5.58
CA ALA A 72 -5.15 -3.89 5.61
C ALA A 72 -4.57 -3.24 6.87
N VAL A 73 -3.70 -3.97 7.55
CA VAL A 73 -2.94 -3.45 8.69
C VAL A 73 -1.49 -3.26 8.26
N SER A 74 -0.96 -2.05 8.44
CA SER A 74 0.40 -1.69 8.04
C SER A 74 1.47 -2.54 8.73
N SER A 75 2.52 -2.94 8.00
CA SER A 75 3.73 -3.52 8.59
C SER A 75 4.78 -2.46 8.95
N ILE A 76 4.56 -1.17 8.64
CA ILE A 76 5.50 -0.08 8.92
C ILE A 76 5.92 -0.04 10.40
N PRO A 77 5.03 -0.16 11.40
CA PRO A 77 5.45 -0.24 12.81
C PRO A 77 6.38 -1.40 13.12
N LYS A 78 6.10 -2.57 12.56
CA LYS A 78 6.90 -3.78 12.76
C LYS A 78 8.25 -3.69 12.06
N ILE A 79 8.29 -3.10 10.87
CA ILE A 79 9.54 -2.81 10.14
C ILE A 79 10.38 -1.80 10.93
N TYR A 80 9.78 -0.68 11.34
CA TYR A 80 10.48 0.36 12.09
C TYR A 80 11.09 -0.17 13.38
N SER A 81 10.29 -0.88 14.19
CA SER A 81 10.77 -1.49 15.43
C SER A 81 11.83 -2.57 15.22
N THR A 82 11.86 -3.24 14.05
CA THR A 82 12.95 -4.17 13.73
C THR A 82 14.27 -3.43 13.53
N PHE A 83 14.23 -2.27 12.89
CA PHE A 83 15.43 -1.46 12.64
C PHE A 83 15.90 -0.63 13.84
N PHE A 84 14.96 -0.17 14.67
CA PHE A 84 15.22 0.70 15.80
C PHE A 84 14.63 0.09 17.08
N PRO A 85 15.16 -1.06 17.54
CA PRO A 85 14.63 -1.78 18.70
C PRO A 85 14.67 -0.96 19.99
N GLU A 86 15.56 0.03 20.10
CA GLU A 86 15.66 0.95 21.24
C GLU A 86 14.42 1.85 21.40
N GLU A 87 13.68 2.11 20.31
CA GLU A 87 12.43 2.89 20.32
C GLU A 87 11.19 2.02 20.58
N LYS A 88 11.33 0.69 20.77
CA LYS A 88 10.21 -0.25 21.04
C LYS A 88 9.45 0.00 22.34
N GLN A 89 9.97 0.87 23.21
CA GLN A 89 9.36 1.20 24.50
C GLN A 89 7.96 1.84 24.35
N PHE A 90 7.61 2.27 23.13
CA PHE A 90 6.29 2.77 22.77
C PHE A 90 5.64 1.85 21.74
N GLU A 91 4.36 1.50 21.93
CA GLU A 91 3.54 0.92 20.86
C GLU A 91 3.31 1.99 19.79
N LEU A 92 4.20 2.02 18.79
CA LEU A 92 4.10 2.99 17.69
C LEU A 92 3.02 2.55 16.70
N SER A 93 2.13 3.48 16.36
CA SER A 93 1.22 3.32 15.24
C SER A 93 1.89 3.66 13.91
N ASP A 94 1.22 3.30 12.82
CA ASP A 94 1.61 3.67 11.46
C ASP A 94 1.72 5.20 11.29
N LEU A 95 0.79 5.96 11.90
CA LEU A 95 0.78 7.41 11.88
C LEU A 95 1.91 8.03 12.72
N ASP A 96 2.27 7.43 13.86
CA ASP A 96 3.38 7.90 14.70
C ASP A 96 4.73 7.89 13.99
N ILE A 97 4.85 7.07 12.94
CA ILE A 97 6.01 6.97 12.07
C ILE A 97 5.81 7.89 10.85
N LYS A 98 4.67 7.80 10.18
CA LYS A 98 4.42 8.53 8.92
C LYS A 98 4.34 10.04 9.08
N LEU A 99 3.84 10.53 10.22
CA LEU A 99 3.68 11.96 10.48
C LEU A 99 4.85 12.58 11.25
N ASN A 100 5.81 11.78 11.71
CA ASN A 100 6.99 12.25 12.42
C ASN A 100 8.20 12.35 11.48
N PRO A 101 8.69 13.56 11.15
CA PRO A 101 9.83 13.75 10.25
C PRO A 101 11.09 12.96 10.64
N LYS A 102 11.42 12.90 11.93
CA LYS A 102 12.63 12.21 12.41
C LYS A 102 12.52 10.70 12.17
N ARG A 103 11.39 10.09 12.53
CA ARG A 103 11.15 8.66 12.33
C ARG A 103 11.05 8.29 10.86
N MET A 104 10.36 9.11 10.06
CA MET A 104 10.27 8.90 8.62
C MET A 104 11.65 8.94 7.95
N VAL A 105 12.48 9.93 8.27
CA VAL A 105 13.84 10.03 7.70
C VAL A 105 14.69 8.82 8.07
N LYS A 106 14.64 8.36 9.33
CA LYS A 106 15.32 7.14 9.77
C LYS A 106 14.87 5.91 8.97
N LEU A 107 13.55 5.69 8.87
CA LEU A 107 12.97 4.58 8.12
C LEU A 107 13.37 4.63 6.64
N VAL A 108 13.21 5.79 6.00
CA VAL A 108 13.53 6.00 4.59
C VAL A 108 15.01 5.77 4.32
N SER A 109 15.90 6.30 5.16
CA SER A 109 17.34 6.09 5.04
C SER A 109 17.69 4.59 5.05
N ARG A 110 17.09 3.86 6.01
CA ARG A 110 17.32 2.41 6.11
C ARG A 110 16.76 1.64 4.92
N LEU A 111 15.53 1.94 4.49
CA LEU A 111 14.92 1.28 3.31
C LEU A 111 15.70 1.57 2.01
N LYS A 112 16.24 2.78 1.85
CA LYS A 112 17.14 3.11 0.73
C LYS A 112 18.42 2.28 0.75
N SER A 113 19.02 2.07 1.92
CA SER A 113 20.20 1.21 2.05
C SER A 113 19.93 -0.25 1.63
N GLU A 114 18.66 -0.65 1.62
CA GLU A 114 18.21 -1.95 1.13
C GLU A 114 17.69 -1.92 -0.32
N ASN A 115 17.94 -0.82 -1.07
CA ASN A 115 17.50 -0.61 -2.45
C ASN A 115 15.98 -0.63 -2.67
N ILE A 116 15.19 -0.33 -1.63
CA ILE A 116 13.73 -0.27 -1.75
C ILE A 116 13.31 1.12 -2.26
N LEU A 117 12.50 1.17 -3.32
CA LEU A 117 12.08 2.44 -3.96
C LEU A 117 10.87 3.09 -3.29
N GLY A 118 10.12 2.30 -2.55
CA GLY A 118 8.87 2.70 -1.94
C GLY A 118 8.14 1.51 -1.37
N TRP A 119 6.89 1.73 -0.96
CA TRP A 119 6.02 0.69 -0.45
C TRP A 119 4.55 0.93 -0.79
N LEU A 120 3.78 -0.15 -0.82
CA LEU A 120 2.33 -0.17 -0.74
C LEU A 120 1.93 -0.57 0.69
N THR A 121 1.07 0.20 1.34
CA THR A 121 0.61 -0.11 2.71
C THR A 121 -0.79 0.45 2.97
N SER A 122 -1.36 0.17 4.15
CA SER A 122 -2.66 0.71 4.55
C SER A 122 -2.62 2.22 4.77
N TYR A 123 -3.69 2.91 4.39
CA TYR A 123 -3.98 4.27 4.84
C TYR A 123 -4.63 4.21 6.22
N GLU A 124 -3.88 4.50 7.29
CA GLU A 124 -4.40 4.53 8.68
C GLU A 124 -5.10 3.22 9.14
N ASN A 125 -4.64 2.05 8.70
CA ASN A 125 -5.31 0.75 8.93
C ASN A 125 -6.79 0.72 8.47
N ARG A 126 -7.13 1.51 7.45
CA ARG A 126 -8.44 1.49 6.78
C ARG A 126 -8.46 0.49 5.62
N GLU A 127 -9.60 0.40 4.93
CA GLU A 127 -9.77 -0.45 3.75
C GLU A 127 -8.82 -0.03 2.61
N GLU A 128 -8.49 1.25 2.53
CA GLU A 128 -7.73 1.80 1.43
C GLU A 128 -6.21 1.59 1.59
N LEU A 129 -5.55 1.41 0.44
CA LEU A 129 -4.10 1.34 0.35
C LEU A 129 -3.52 2.60 -0.27
N GLU A 130 -2.33 2.97 0.18
CA GLU A 130 -1.52 4.05 -0.35
C GLU A 130 -0.15 3.56 -0.78
N ILE A 131 0.43 4.26 -1.75
CA ILE A 131 1.80 4.07 -2.20
C ILE A 131 2.63 5.21 -1.64
N CYS A 132 3.80 4.90 -1.13
CA CYS A 132 4.82 5.86 -0.76
C CYS A 132 6.08 5.58 -1.58
N PHE A 133 6.58 6.58 -2.30
CA PHE A 133 7.93 6.53 -2.87
C PHE A 133 8.90 7.34 -2.03
N ILE A 134 10.11 6.83 -1.84
CA ILE A 134 11.06 7.36 -0.85
C ILE A 134 12.28 8.08 -1.44
N ASN A 135 12.29 8.26 -2.76
CA ASN A 135 13.29 9.06 -3.46
C ASN A 135 12.56 9.93 -4.48
N LYS A 136 12.32 11.20 -4.14
CA LYS A 136 11.50 12.11 -4.94
C LYS A 136 12.07 12.28 -6.34
N LYS A 137 13.38 12.53 -6.48
CA LYS A 137 14.02 12.73 -7.80
C LYS A 137 13.83 11.52 -8.71
N LYS A 138 14.04 10.31 -8.18
CA LYS A 138 13.83 9.05 -8.92
C LYS A 138 12.35 8.78 -9.20
N THR A 139 11.47 9.22 -8.30
CA THR A 139 10.02 9.11 -8.48
C THR A 139 9.55 10.02 -9.61
N GLU A 140 9.94 11.29 -9.60
CA GLU A 140 9.58 12.27 -10.63
C GLU A 140 10.12 11.87 -12.01
N SER A 141 11.31 11.26 -12.08
CA SER A 141 11.82 10.72 -13.35
C SER A 141 11.02 9.51 -13.85
N SER A 142 10.43 8.72 -12.95
CA SER A 142 9.63 7.51 -13.23
C SER A 142 8.13 7.78 -13.42
N LEU A 143 7.67 9.01 -13.16
CA LEU A 143 6.28 9.43 -13.29
C LEU A 143 6.10 10.55 -14.33
N ILE A 144 4.89 10.65 -14.87
CA ILE A 144 4.40 11.77 -15.69
C ILE A 144 3.35 12.50 -14.88
N PHE A 145 3.55 13.80 -14.65
CA PHE A 145 2.48 14.65 -14.17
C PHE A 145 1.45 14.82 -15.30
N VAL A 146 0.19 14.48 -15.01
CA VAL A 146 -0.89 14.51 -16.01
C VAL A 146 -1.64 15.83 -15.88
N GLU A 147 -2.21 16.10 -14.70
CA GLU A 147 -2.97 17.30 -14.43
C GLU A 147 -3.16 17.55 -12.92
N SER A 148 -3.54 18.78 -12.59
CA SER A 148 -4.18 19.09 -11.31
C SER A 148 -5.70 19.05 -11.51
N SER A 149 -6.40 18.17 -10.81
CA SER A 149 -7.84 17.93 -11.03
C SER A 149 -8.63 17.85 -9.74
N ASN A 150 -9.66 18.67 -9.60
CA ASN A 150 -10.69 18.49 -8.56
C ASN A 150 -11.91 17.70 -9.10
N LYS A 151 -11.90 17.36 -10.39
CA LYS A 151 -13.03 16.77 -11.10
C LYS A 151 -13.07 15.25 -10.91
N ASN A 152 -14.26 14.72 -10.74
CA ASN A 152 -14.52 13.28 -10.78
C ASN A 152 -14.50 12.82 -12.25
N ASN A 153 -13.31 12.53 -12.80
CA ASN A 153 -13.19 12.01 -14.16
C ASN A 153 -13.37 10.49 -14.16
N ALA A 154 -14.33 9.98 -14.95
CA ALA A 154 -14.61 8.55 -15.18
C ALA A 154 -13.35 7.70 -15.42
N LEU A 155 -12.35 8.26 -16.10
CA LEU A 155 -11.06 7.60 -16.40
C LEU A 155 -10.25 7.26 -15.13
N TYR A 156 -10.43 8.01 -14.05
CA TYR A 156 -9.75 7.83 -12.76
C TYR A 156 -10.51 6.93 -11.79
N PHE A 157 -11.72 6.48 -12.16
CA PHE A 157 -12.49 5.52 -11.36
C PHE A 157 -12.05 4.07 -11.59
N LYS A 158 -11.23 3.79 -12.62
CA LYS A 158 -10.52 2.51 -12.69
C LYS A 158 -9.45 2.52 -11.61
N ASP A 159 -9.68 1.73 -10.56
CA ASP A 159 -8.82 1.66 -9.38
C ASP A 159 -7.36 1.40 -9.80
N SER A 160 -6.46 2.34 -9.48
CA SER A 160 -5.03 2.16 -9.71
C SER A 160 -4.54 0.88 -9.07
N LEU A 161 -5.13 0.54 -7.92
CA LEU A 161 -4.84 -0.67 -7.21
C LEU A 161 -5.14 -1.89 -8.08
N SER A 162 -6.28 -1.97 -8.79
CA SER A 162 -6.64 -3.14 -9.65
C SER A 162 -5.61 -3.53 -10.71
N LYS A 163 -4.67 -2.63 -11.04
CA LYS A 163 -3.56 -2.92 -11.96
C LYS A 163 -2.30 -3.40 -11.25
N ILE A 164 -2.13 -3.06 -9.98
CA ILE A 164 -0.93 -3.40 -9.20
C ILE A 164 -0.89 -4.90 -8.98
N LYS A 165 0.19 -5.54 -9.41
CA LYS A 165 0.45 -6.93 -9.10
C LYS A 165 1.04 -7.01 -7.71
N ILE A 166 0.52 -7.89 -6.86
CA ILE A 166 0.90 -7.99 -5.45
C ILE A 166 1.40 -9.40 -5.19
N PHE A 167 2.55 -9.50 -4.54
CA PHE A 167 3.22 -10.76 -4.22
C PHE A 167 3.51 -10.77 -2.71
N PRO A 168 2.51 -11.05 -1.85
CA PRO A 168 2.70 -11.12 -0.41
C PRO A 168 3.61 -12.29 -0.03
N ALA A 169 4.34 -12.17 1.08
CA ALA A 169 5.00 -13.34 1.68
C ALA A 169 3.99 -14.29 2.35
N ASN A 170 4.30 -15.58 2.45
CA ASN A 170 3.41 -16.59 3.04
C ASN A 170 2.88 -16.21 4.44
N SER A 171 3.72 -15.57 5.25
CA SER A 171 3.35 -15.12 6.60
C SER A 171 2.14 -14.17 6.61
N PHE A 172 1.95 -13.37 5.56
CA PHE A 172 0.77 -12.51 5.40
C PHE A 172 -0.52 -13.34 5.37
N PHE A 173 -0.55 -14.43 4.60
CA PHE A 173 -1.71 -15.31 4.48
C PHE A 173 -1.99 -16.05 5.79
N GLU A 174 -0.95 -16.60 6.42
CA GLU A 174 -1.06 -17.30 7.71
C GLU A 174 -1.63 -16.39 8.80
N ILE A 175 -1.08 -15.19 8.95
CA ILE A 175 -1.56 -14.23 9.95
C ILE A 175 -2.98 -13.78 9.59
N SER A 176 -3.25 -13.41 8.33
CA SER A 176 -4.57 -12.93 7.90
C SER A 176 -5.67 -13.98 8.14
N LYS A 177 -5.41 -15.25 7.83
CA LYS A 177 -6.35 -16.35 8.06
C LYS A 177 -6.66 -16.55 9.55
N SER A 178 -5.68 -16.34 10.43
CA SER A 178 -5.92 -16.38 11.88
C SER A 178 -6.77 -15.21 12.41
N LYS A 179 -6.78 -14.08 11.70
CA LYS A 179 -7.50 -12.84 12.08
C LYS A 179 -8.88 -12.74 11.45
N ILE A 180 -9.05 -13.32 10.28
CA ILE A 180 -10.32 -13.41 9.56
C ILE A 180 -11.02 -14.70 10.00
N THR A 181 -11.97 -14.60 10.92
CA THR A 181 -12.83 -15.75 11.30
C THR A 181 -14.11 -15.76 10.46
N GLU A 182 -14.72 -16.94 10.22
CA GLU A 182 -16.01 -17.05 9.48
C GLU A 182 -17.12 -16.16 10.06
N LYS A 183 -17.15 -15.97 11.39
CA LYS A 183 -18.11 -15.08 12.07
C LYS A 183 -17.97 -13.61 11.66
N SER A 184 -16.81 -13.18 11.17
CA SER A 184 -16.56 -11.81 10.69
C SER A 184 -17.42 -11.45 9.47
N PHE A 185 -18.01 -12.46 8.81
CA PHE A 185 -18.84 -12.31 7.60
C PHE A 185 -20.33 -12.61 7.82
N ASN A 186 -20.76 -12.94 9.04
CA ASN A 186 -22.15 -13.29 9.31
C ASN A 186 -23.08 -12.08 9.46
N SER A 187 -22.57 -10.85 9.38
CA SER A 187 -23.43 -9.67 9.36
C SER A 187 -23.89 -9.35 7.92
N GLU A 188 -25.16 -8.98 7.76
CA GLU A 188 -25.74 -8.50 6.49
C GLU A 188 -24.93 -7.31 5.91
N TYR A 189 -24.34 -6.51 6.80
CA TYR A 189 -23.44 -5.41 6.49
C TYR A 189 -22.14 -5.87 5.81
N SER A 190 -21.46 -6.88 6.37
CA SER A 190 -20.24 -7.46 5.79
C SER A 190 -20.51 -8.06 4.41
N LYS A 191 -21.65 -8.73 4.23
CA LYS A 191 -22.08 -9.30 2.94
C LYS A 191 -22.38 -8.21 1.91
N ASN A 192 -22.98 -7.09 2.30
CA ASN A 192 -23.29 -5.97 1.40
C ASN A 192 -22.05 -5.17 0.98
N ILE A 193 -21.06 -5.00 1.86
CA ILE A 193 -19.75 -4.44 1.49
C ILE A 193 -19.05 -5.38 0.51
N TYR A 194 -18.99 -6.68 0.80
CA TYR A 194 -18.40 -7.67 -0.10
C TYR A 194 -19.07 -7.68 -1.49
N ARG A 195 -20.41 -7.61 -1.55
CA ARG A 195 -21.16 -7.50 -2.83
C ARG A 195 -20.88 -6.20 -3.57
N LYS A 196 -20.74 -5.07 -2.87
CA LYS A 196 -20.53 -3.73 -3.46
C LYS A 196 -19.10 -3.54 -3.99
N TYR A 197 -18.11 -4.20 -3.40
CA TYR A 197 -16.69 -4.01 -3.68
C TYR A 197 -15.99 -5.22 -4.33
N LYS A 198 -16.76 -6.12 -4.95
CA LYS A 198 -16.31 -7.32 -5.71
C LYS A 198 -15.28 -7.07 -6.83
N LYS A 199 -14.71 -5.87 -6.96
CA LYS A 199 -13.74 -5.46 -7.97
C LYS A 199 -12.51 -4.71 -7.41
N SER A 200 -12.34 -4.59 -6.09
CA SER A 200 -11.13 -4.02 -5.50
C SER A 200 -10.09 -5.10 -5.20
N ILE A 201 -8.81 -4.72 -5.19
CA ILE A 201 -7.72 -5.60 -4.77
C ILE A 201 -7.82 -6.02 -3.31
N SER A 202 -8.38 -5.20 -2.41
CA SER A 202 -8.63 -5.64 -1.03
C SER A 202 -9.51 -6.90 -1.01
N THR A 203 -10.55 -6.92 -1.85
CA THR A 203 -11.42 -8.08 -2.05
C THR A 203 -10.69 -9.22 -2.74
N GLN A 204 -9.84 -8.96 -3.75
CA GLN A 204 -9.02 -9.99 -4.38
C GLN A 204 -8.04 -10.64 -3.38
N ILE A 205 -7.26 -9.84 -2.63
CA ILE A 205 -6.36 -10.32 -1.58
C ILE A 205 -7.14 -11.12 -0.54
N GLN A 206 -8.33 -10.64 -0.15
CA GLN A 206 -9.21 -11.37 0.77
C GLN A 206 -9.66 -12.71 0.18
N GLU A 207 -10.10 -12.74 -1.08
CA GLU A 207 -10.48 -13.98 -1.78
C GLU A 207 -9.29 -14.94 -1.88
N ASP A 208 -8.09 -14.46 -2.17
CA ASP A 208 -6.88 -15.27 -2.25
C ASP A 208 -6.48 -15.83 -0.86
N VAL A 209 -6.67 -15.03 0.20
CA VAL A 209 -6.51 -15.49 1.60
C VAL A 209 -7.53 -16.56 1.97
N LEU A 210 -8.80 -16.38 1.61
CA LEU A 210 -9.88 -17.32 1.95
C LEU A 210 -9.81 -18.61 1.14
N ASN A 211 -9.41 -18.54 -0.13
CA ASN A 211 -9.30 -19.69 -1.04
C ASN A 211 -7.95 -20.43 -0.92
N GLY A 212 -7.04 -19.96 -0.06
CA GLY A 212 -5.81 -20.70 0.24
C GLY A 212 -4.77 -20.70 -0.88
N ASP A 213 -4.40 -19.52 -1.38
CA ASP A 213 -3.14 -19.29 -2.11
C ASP A 213 -3.03 -19.91 -3.53
N ASP A 214 -3.99 -20.74 -3.95
CA ASP A 214 -3.92 -21.53 -5.19
C ASP A 214 -3.92 -20.72 -6.51
N LYS A 215 -4.14 -19.40 -6.45
CA LYS A 215 -4.09 -18.51 -7.63
C LYS A 215 -2.88 -17.59 -7.68
N ILE A 216 -2.16 -17.38 -6.58
CA ILE A 216 -0.96 -16.51 -6.54
C ILE A 216 0.33 -17.32 -6.81
N LYS A 217 0.27 -18.66 -6.71
CA LYS A 217 1.33 -19.57 -7.17
C LYS A 217 1.52 -19.62 -8.69
N ALA A 218 0.70 -18.92 -9.48
CA ALA A 218 0.96 -18.73 -10.89
C ALA A 218 2.04 -17.65 -11.11
N ASN A 219 3.28 -18.12 -11.00
CA ASN A 219 4.47 -17.69 -11.73
C ASN A 219 5.43 -16.70 -11.05
N PRO A 220 6.36 -17.21 -10.20
CA PRO A 220 7.67 -16.57 -10.05
C PRO A 220 8.60 -16.97 -11.20
N PHE A 221 8.55 -18.22 -11.68
CA PHE A 221 9.41 -18.78 -12.70
C PHE A 221 8.78 -20.08 -13.23
N LEU A 222 8.29 -20.10 -14.47
CA LEU A 222 8.13 -21.29 -15.29
C LEU A 222 8.63 -20.92 -16.69
N LEU A 223 9.89 -21.33 -16.90
CA LEU A 223 10.82 -21.17 -18.04
C LEU A 223 11.57 -19.83 -18.10
#